data_AF-A0A7V2DDS5-F1
#
_entry.id   AF-A0A7V2DDS5-F1
#
_cell.length_a   1.000
_cell.length_b   1.000
_cell.length_c   1.000
_cell.angle_alpha   90.00
_cell.angle_beta   90.00
_cell.angle_gamma   90.00
#
_symmetry.space_group_name_H-M   'P 1'
#
loop_
_entity.id
_entity.type
_entity.pdbx_description
1 polymer ?
#
loop_
_entity_poly.entity_id
_entity_poly.type
_entity_poly.pdbx_seq_one_letter_code
_entity_poly.pdbx_strand_id
1 'polypeptide(L)'
;MKSHKKIKCKRCGTCCLANLIAFVTDADKERWKREQRQDILHILENNSAVWAGDRLISTIDGHQLHGCPFLMWENGRYTCTIYETRPQVCRNYVPGSSHICPYHKKGNEVP
;
A
#
# COMPACT_ATOMS: atom_id res chain seq x y z
N MET A 1 -17.56 23.30 9.89
CA MET A 1 -16.66 22.11 9.91
C MET A 1 -17.35 20.96 9.18
N LYS A 2 -16.86 20.56 7.99
CA LYS A 2 -17.45 19.43 7.23
C LYS A 2 -17.14 18.14 7.98
N SER A 3 -18.18 17.50 8.52
CA SER A 3 -18.08 16.19 9.17
C SER A 3 -17.61 15.15 8.14
N HIS A 4 -16.34 14.75 8.22
CA HIS A 4 -15.81 13.66 7.41
C HIS A 4 -16.42 12.35 7.90
N LYS A 5 -17.56 11.98 7.32
CA LYS A 5 -18.12 10.63 7.43
C LYS A 5 -16.99 9.64 7.14
N LYS A 6 -16.61 8.81 8.12
CA LYS A 6 -15.56 7.78 7.95
C LYS A 6 -16.04 6.79 6.89
N ILE A 7 -15.61 7.00 5.65
CA ILE A 7 -15.91 6.08 4.54
C ILE A 7 -15.18 4.77 4.81
N LYS A 8 -15.91 3.65 4.85
CA LYS A 8 -15.31 2.32 5.02
C LYS A 8 -14.57 1.92 3.74
N CYS A 9 -13.38 1.35 3.88
CA CYS A 9 -12.63 0.84 2.73
C CYS A 9 -13.40 -0.28 2.01
N LYS A 10 -13.50 -0.20 0.67
CA LYS A 10 -14.14 -1.24 -0.17
C LYS A 10 -13.31 -2.52 -0.33
N ARG A 11 -12.06 -2.53 0.13
CA ARG A 11 -11.10 -3.62 -0.13
C ARG A 11 -10.93 -3.90 -1.63
N CYS A 12 -10.83 -2.81 -2.40
CA CYS A 12 -10.68 -2.84 -3.86
C CYS A 12 -9.25 -3.06 -4.37
N GLY A 13 -8.25 -3.07 -3.48
CA GLY A 13 -6.85 -3.34 -3.85
C GLY A 13 -6.12 -2.20 -4.57
N THR A 14 -6.79 -1.15 -5.04
CA THR A 14 -6.14 -0.14 -5.92
C THR A 14 -4.92 0.54 -5.31
N CYS A 15 -4.94 0.89 -4.03
CA CYS A 15 -3.77 1.46 -3.35
C CYS A 15 -2.61 0.46 -3.21
N CYS A 16 -2.91 -0.84 -3.11
CA CYS A 16 -1.90 -1.89 -3.05
C CYS A 16 -1.33 -2.18 -4.45
N LEU A 17 -2.17 -2.18 -5.49
CA LEU A 17 -1.74 -2.33 -6.89
C LEU A 17 -0.91 -1.12 -7.36
N ALA A 18 -1.22 0.08 -6.87
CA ALA A 18 -0.39 1.27 -7.07
C ALA A 18 0.92 1.28 -6.25
N ASN A 19 1.23 0.17 -5.57
CA ASN A 19 2.42 -0.03 -4.76
C ASN A 19 2.72 1.09 -3.75
N LEU A 20 1.70 1.59 -3.03
CA LEU A 20 1.90 2.63 -1.99
C LEU A 20 2.93 2.24 -0.93
N ILE A 21 3.14 0.95 -0.71
CA ILE A 21 4.13 0.41 0.23
C ILE A 21 5.58 0.76 -0.16
N ALA A 22 5.85 1.16 -1.40
CA ALA A 22 7.16 1.69 -1.79
C ALA A 22 7.60 2.89 -0.95
N PHE A 23 6.65 3.62 -0.36
CA PHE A 23 6.90 4.77 0.52
C PHE A 23 7.03 4.38 2.01
N VAL A 24 7.41 3.14 2.31
CA VAL A 24 7.78 2.71 3.68
C VAL A 24 8.90 3.60 4.22
N THR A 25 8.72 4.09 5.44
CA THR A 25 9.72 4.92 6.12
C THR A 25 10.68 4.09 6.96
N ASP A 26 11.83 4.65 7.32
CA ASP A 26 12.73 3.97 8.26
C ASP A 26 12.10 3.82 9.65
N ALA A 27 11.21 4.74 10.06
CA ALA A 27 10.42 4.59 11.27
C ALA A 27 9.50 3.35 11.24
N ASP A 28 8.93 3.01 10.08
CA ASP A 28 8.17 1.77 9.90
C ASP A 28 9.07 0.54 10.02
N LYS A 29 10.26 0.56 9.39
CA LYS A 29 11.24 -0.54 9.47
C LYS A 29 11.71 -0.76 10.92
N GLU A 30 12.06 0.31 11.63
CA GLU A 30 12.47 0.23 13.04
C GLU A 30 11.34 -0.25 13.94
N ARG A 31 10.08 0.12 13.65
CA ARG A 31 8.92 -0.46 14.34
C ARG A 31 8.84 -1.96 14.09
N TRP A 32 8.93 -2.43 12.86
CA TRP A 32 8.85 -3.86 12.55
C TRP A 32 10.00 -4.66 13.16
N LYS A 33 11.21 -4.09 13.27
CA LYS A 33 12.31 -4.71 14.03
C LYS A 33 11.94 -4.92 15.49
N ARG A 34 11.37 -3.90 16.16
CA ARG A 34 10.90 -4.00 17.55
C ARG A 34 9.75 -4.98 17.73
N GLU A 35 8.84 -5.04 16.75
CA GLU A 35 7.73 -6.01 16.71
C GLU A 35 8.17 -7.42 16.30
N GLN A 36 9.47 -7.65 16.05
CA GLN A 36 10.03 -8.92 15.59
C GLN A 36 9.39 -9.43 14.28
N ARG A 37 8.95 -8.52 13.42
CA ARG A 37 8.33 -8.80 12.11
C ARG A 37 9.36 -8.99 11.01
N GLN A 38 10.27 -9.95 11.23
CA GLN A 38 11.30 -10.31 10.26
C GLN A 38 10.70 -10.86 8.95
N ASP A 39 9.50 -11.44 9.01
CA ASP A 39 8.71 -11.83 7.85
C ASP A 39 8.45 -10.65 6.89
N ILE A 40 8.09 -9.48 7.43
CA ILE A 40 7.85 -8.27 6.64
C ILE A 40 9.16 -7.70 6.09
N LEU A 41 10.18 -7.62 6.95
CA LEU A 41 11.49 -7.06 6.58
C LEU A 41 12.14 -7.87 5.47
N HIS A 42 12.14 -9.20 5.58
CA HIS A 42 12.67 -10.11 4.56
C HIS A 42 11.94 -9.96 3.23
N ILE A 43 10.61 -9.81 3.25
CA ILE A 43 9.81 -9.58 2.04
C ILE A 43 10.18 -8.23 1.40
N LEU A 44 10.45 -7.18 2.17
CA LEU A 44 10.83 -5.87 1.63
C LEU A 44 12.25 -5.86 1.06
N GLU A 45 13.19 -6.53 1.74
CA GLU A 45 14.56 -6.72 1.24
C GLU A 45 14.56 -7.56 -0.04
N ASN A 46 13.73 -8.60 -0.10
CA ASN A 46 13.68 -9.49 -1.26
C ASN A 46 12.81 -8.99 -2.42
N ASN A 47 11.77 -8.22 -2.14
CA ASN A 47 11.01 -7.50 -3.16
C ASN A 47 11.59 -6.11 -3.39
N SER A 48 12.90 -5.90 -3.18
CA SER A 48 13.58 -4.64 -3.46
C SER A 48 13.17 -4.14 -4.85
N ALA A 49 12.19 -3.23 -4.87
CA ALA A 49 11.43 -2.89 -6.05
C ALA A 49 12.00 -1.59 -6.58
N VAL A 50 12.55 -1.63 -7.78
CA VAL A 50 13.02 -0.43 -8.46
C VAL A 50 12.07 -0.08 -9.60
N TRP A 51 11.90 1.21 -9.81
CA TRP A 51 11.27 1.71 -11.02
C TRP A 51 12.30 1.67 -12.15
N ALA A 52 12.05 0.83 -13.15
CA ALA A 52 12.82 0.77 -14.39
C ALA A 52 11.93 1.33 -15.51
N GLY A 53 11.99 2.66 -15.69
CA GLY A 53 11.06 3.38 -16.55
C GLY A 53 9.65 3.41 -15.95
N ASP A 54 8.66 2.89 -16.69
CA ASP A 54 7.25 2.80 -16.29
C ASP A 54 6.91 1.50 -15.55
N ARG A 55 7.88 0.59 -15.38
CA ARG A 55 7.68 -0.72 -14.75
C ARG A 55 8.32 -0.78 -13.38
N LEU A 56 7.59 -1.36 -12.44
CA LEU A 56 8.13 -1.77 -11.15
C LEU A 56 8.74 -3.17 -11.32
N ILE A 57 10.02 -3.31 -11.01
CA ILE A 57 10.77 -4.55 -11.22
C ILE A 57 11.45 -4.96 -9.91
N SER A 58 11.45 -6.27 -9.63
CA SER A 58 12.25 -6.86 -8.57
C SER A 58 13.75 -6.77 -8.91
N THR A 59 14.57 -6.18 -8.04
CA THR A 59 16.03 -6.11 -8.24
C THR A 59 16.73 -7.44 -8.05
N ILE A 60 16.04 -8.48 -7.58
CA ILE A 60 16.64 -9.78 -7.32
C ILE A 60 16.72 -10.63 -8.60
N ASP A 61 15.66 -10.62 -9.39
CA ASP A 61 15.47 -11.54 -10.52
C ASP A 61 14.88 -10.86 -11.77
N GLY A 62 14.60 -9.54 -11.70
CA GLY A 62 14.19 -8.77 -12.85
C GLY A 62 12.73 -8.97 -13.28
N HIS A 63 11.92 -9.70 -12.51
CA HIS A 63 10.50 -9.87 -12.85
C HIS A 63 9.68 -8.62 -12.52
N GLN A 64 8.62 -8.41 -13.29
CA GLN A 64 7.72 -7.28 -13.10
C GLN A 64 6.87 -7.49 -11.84
N LEU A 65 6.90 -6.53 -10.93
CA LEU A 65 6.05 -6.49 -9.75
C LEU A 65 4.72 -5.84 -10.12
N HIS A 66 3.63 -6.58 -9.91
CA HIS A 66 2.27 -6.12 -10.24
C HIS A 66 1.56 -5.38 -9.08
N GLY A 67 2.23 -5.19 -7.95
CA GLY A 67 1.71 -4.45 -6.80
C GLY A 67 2.41 -4.79 -5.49
N CYS A 68 1.77 -4.42 -4.39
CA CYS A 68 2.23 -4.68 -3.03
C CYS A 68 2.35 -6.19 -2.76
N PRO A 69 3.47 -6.69 -2.21
CA PRO A 69 3.68 -8.11 -1.94
C PRO A 69 2.77 -8.67 -0.83
N PHE A 70 2.17 -7.79 -0.02
CA PHE A 70 1.24 -8.17 1.05
C PHE A 70 -0.24 -8.16 0.59
N LEU A 71 -0.50 -7.97 -0.70
CA LEU A 71 -1.84 -8.01 -1.28
C LEU A 71 -2.25 -9.46 -1.56
N MET A 72 -3.41 -9.85 -1.07
CA MET A 72 -4.00 -11.17 -1.29
C MET A 72 -5.43 -11.02 -1.80
N TRP A 73 -5.90 -11.98 -2.60
CA TRP A 73 -7.30 -12.10 -2.99
C TRP A 73 -7.95 -13.27 -2.25
N GLU A 74 -9.00 -12.99 -1.49
CA GLU A 74 -9.68 -13.99 -0.67
C GLU A 74 -11.17 -13.68 -0.61
N ASN A 75 -12.03 -14.70 -0.78
CA ASN A 75 -13.49 -14.56 -0.67
C ASN A 75 -14.08 -13.42 -1.52
N GLY A 76 -13.55 -13.23 -2.73
CA GLY A 76 -14.02 -12.21 -3.68
C GLY A 76 -13.62 -10.78 -3.33
N ARG A 77 -12.65 -10.57 -2.41
CA ARG A 77 -12.18 -9.25 -1.99
C ARG A 77 -10.66 -9.26 -1.80
N TYR A 78 -10.04 -8.08 -1.91
CA TYR A 78 -8.63 -7.94 -1.55
C TYR A 78 -8.42 -7.86 -0.04
N THR A 79 -7.33 -8.45 0.45
CA THR A 79 -6.90 -8.43 1.85
C THR A 79 -5.44 -7.98 1.90
N CYS A 80 -5.09 -7.22 2.93
CA CYS A 80 -3.69 -6.94 3.26
C CYS A 80 -3.27 -7.89 4.39
N THR A 81 -2.27 -8.72 4.16
CA THR A 81 -1.82 -9.71 5.15
C THR A 81 -1.17 -9.08 6.39
N ILE A 82 -0.70 -7.84 6.26
CA ILE A 82 -0.09 -7.06 7.35
C ILE A 82 -0.99 -5.93 7.85
N TYR A 83 -2.32 -6.03 7.66
CA TYR A 83 -3.26 -4.91 7.87
C TYR A 83 -3.08 -4.16 9.21
N GLU A 84 -2.85 -4.86 10.31
CA GLU A 84 -2.68 -4.25 11.64
C GLU A 84 -1.37 -3.46 11.78
N THR A 85 -0.28 -3.97 11.21
CA THR A 85 1.06 -3.33 11.25
C THR A 85 1.45 -2.68 9.92
N ARG A 86 0.47 -2.27 9.11
CA ARG A 86 0.72 -1.55 7.86
C ARG A 86 1.60 -0.33 8.10
N PRO A 87 2.46 0.03 7.13
CA PRO A 87 3.28 1.22 7.25
C PRO A 87 2.44 2.48 7.30
N GLN A 88 3.04 3.56 7.79
CA GLN A 88 2.35 4.82 8.03
C GLN A 88 1.64 5.36 6.79
N VAL A 89 2.26 5.28 5.61
CA VAL A 89 1.63 5.69 4.33
C VAL A 89 0.32 4.96 4.05
N CYS A 90 0.28 3.65 4.33
CA CYS A 90 -0.90 2.81 4.14
C CYS A 90 -1.95 3.03 5.24
N ARG A 91 -1.52 3.32 6.48
CA ARG A 91 -2.41 3.58 7.62
C ARG A 91 -3.10 4.95 7.50
N ASN A 92 -2.39 5.93 6.96
CA ASN A 92 -2.89 7.29 6.76
C ASN A 92 -3.74 7.43 5.49
N TYR A 93 -3.78 6.40 4.64
CA TYR A 93 -4.58 6.43 3.42
C TYR A 93 -6.08 6.42 3.73
N VAL A 94 -6.74 7.55 3.49
CA VAL A 94 -8.17 7.72 3.71
C VAL A 94 -8.94 7.37 2.42
N PRO A 95 -9.97 6.49 2.47
CA PRO A 95 -10.76 6.19 1.28
C PRO A 95 -11.34 7.46 0.63
N GLY A 96 -11.04 7.67 -0.66
CA GLY A 96 -11.46 8.83 -1.45
C GLY A 96 -10.42 9.97 -1.50
N SER A 97 -9.34 9.91 -0.73
CA SER A 97 -8.34 10.99 -0.67
C SER A 97 -7.42 11.09 -1.89
N SER A 98 -7.40 10.07 -2.75
CA SER A 98 -6.54 10.02 -3.94
C SER A 98 -7.33 9.56 -5.16
N HIS A 99 -6.94 10.06 -6.34
CA HIS A 99 -7.53 9.72 -7.64
C HIS A 99 -7.54 8.22 -7.96
N ILE A 100 -6.64 7.44 -7.35
CA ILE A 100 -6.61 5.97 -7.50
C ILE A 100 -7.73 5.26 -6.70
N CYS A 101 -8.41 5.96 -5.79
CA CYS A 101 -9.48 5.39 -5.00
C CYS A 101 -10.80 5.40 -5.79
N PRO A 102 -11.56 4.29 -5.84
CA PRO A 102 -12.89 4.28 -6.45
C PRO A 102 -13.93 5.20 -5.79
N TYR A 103 -13.65 5.71 -4.58
CA TYR A 103 -14.49 6.72 -3.93
C TYR A 103 -14.13 8.16 -4.31
N HIS A 104 -13.03 8.37 -5.02
CA HIS A 104 -12.63 9.70 -5.42
C HIS A 104 -13.63 10.26 -6.42
N LYS A 105 -14.28 11.37 -6.05
CA LYS A 105 -15.19 12.10 -6.93
C LYS A 105 -14.38 13.16 -7.66
N LYS A 106 -14.23 13.04 -8.99
CA LYS A 106 -13.79 14.14 -9.84
C LYS A 106 -14.78 15.30 -9.65
N GLY A 107 -14.35 16.39 -9.02
CA GLY A 107 -15.23 17.54 -8.72
C GLY A 107 -15.07 18.24 -7.37
N ASN A 108 -14.09 17.84 -6.53
CA ASN A 108 -13.63 18.64 -5.40
C ASN A 108 -12.19 19.15 -5.62
N GLU A 109 -11.87 19.57 -6.84
CA GLU A 109 -10.74 20.46 -7.06
C GLU A 109 -11.14 21.79 -6.41
N VAL A 110 -10.58 22.07 -5.24
CA VAL A 110 -10.63 23.41 -4.65
C VAL A 110 -9.70 24.27 -5.53
N PRO A 111 -10.17 25.39 -6.11
CA PRO A 111 -9.31 26.32 -6.82
C PRO A 111 -8.22 26.91 -5.90
#